data_AF-J8TQ32-F1
#
_entry.id   AF-J8TQ32-F1
#
_cell.length_a   1.000
_cell.length_b   1.000
_cell.length_c   1.000
_cell.angle_alpha   90.00
_cell.angle_beta   90.00
_cell.angle_gamma   90.00
#
_symmetry.space_group_name_H-M   'P 1'
#
loop_
_entity.id
_entity.type
_entity.pdbx_description
1 polymer ?
#
loop_
_entity_poly.entity_id
_entity_poly.type
_entity_poly.pdbx_seq_one_letter_code
_entity_poly.pdbx_strand_id
1 'polypeptide(L)'
;IALVRDFVDKHVLAYGMVADWVIHDNPGNPHIHLMTTLRPLTEDGFGAKKVAVIGEDGQPLKTKTGKIVYELWAGGAAEFNALRDGWFERQNHHLALNGISLRVDGRSYEKQGIELEPTIHLGVGAKAIERKAESQGVRPELERLELNEARRTENTRRILRNPAIVLDLITREKSVFDNQDIAKVLHRYVDDPGLFQQLMARILHHPEVLRLQRDTIDFATGERVPARYTTRAMIELEAQMANRATSLSQQTSHGVRTQVLEATFARHVRLSDEQKT
;
A
#
# COMPACT_ATOMS: atom_id res chain seq x y z
N ILE A 1 4.42 1.73 -16.01
CA ILE A 1 4.66 0.56 -16.89
C ILE A 1 5.58 -0.47 -16.23
N ALA A 2 6.81 -0.12 -15.83
CA ALA A 2 7.77 -1.07 -15.24
C ALA A 2 7.22 -1.82 -14.02
N LEU A 3 6.57 -1.11 -13.08
CA LEU A 3 5.86 -1.71 -11.94
C LEU A 3 4.87 -2.81 -12.36
N VAL A 4 4.02 -2.53 -13.35
CA VAL A 4 2.98 -3.47 -13.79
C VAL A 4 3.61 -4.70 -14.43
N ARG A 5 4.66 -4.53 -15.24
CA ARG A 5 5.39 -5.66 -15.83
C ARG A 5 6.03 -6.54 -14.76
N ASP A 6 6.73 -5.94 -13.80
CA ASP A 6 7.36 -6.66 -12.67
C ASP A 6 6.32 -7.43 -11.82
N PHE A 7 5.17 -6.79 -11.54
CA PHE A 7 4.07 -7.44 -10.84
C PHE A 7 3.46 -8.62 -11.62
N VAL A 8 3.15 -8.41 -12.90
CA VAL A 8 2.57 -9.45 -13.76
C VAL A 8 3.53 -10.63 -13.91
N ASP A 9 4.81 -10.38 -14.13
CA ASP A 9 5.83 -11.44 -14.26
C ASP A 9 5.90 -12.31 -12.99
N LYS A 10 6.05 -11.67 -11.82
CA LYS A 10 6.27 -12.37 -10.55
C LYS A 10 5.03 -13.00 -9.94
N HIS A 11 3.87 -12.38 -10.11
CA HIS A 11 2.66 -12.78 -9.38
C HIS A 11 1.53 -13.30 -10.27
N VAL A 12 1.67 -13.25 -11.59
CA VAL A 12 0.66 -13.76 -12.52
C VAL A 12 1.27 -14.83 -13.43
N LEU A 13 2.29 -14.48 -14.21
CA LEU A 13 2.91 -15.40 -15.17
C LEU A 13 3.65 -16.55 -14.47
N ALA A 14 4.30 -16.28 -13.33
CA ALA A 14 4.95 -17.31 -12.50
C ALA A 14 3.99 -18.42 -12.02
N TYR A 15 2.68 -18.16 -12.00
CA TYR A 15 1.63 -19.12 -11.64
C TYR A 15 0.98 -19.79 -12.87
N GLY A 16 1.56 -19.60 -14.06
CA GLY A 16 1.07 -20.18 -15.32
C GLY A 16 -0.19 -19.50 -15.88
N MET A 17 -0.56 -18.32 -15.36
CA MET A 17 -1.66 -17.53 -15.91
C MET A 17 -1.19 -16.70 -17.10
N VAL A 18 -2.08 -16.51 -18.07
CA VAL A 18 -1.88 -15.51 -19.13
C VAL A 18 -2.53 -14.20 -18.67
N ALA A 19 -1.83 -13.10 -18.88
CA ALA A 19 -2.24 -11.77 -18.47
C ALA A 19 -2.42 -10.85 -19.69
N ASP A 20 -3.55 -10.15 -19.76
CA ASP A 20 -3.77 -9.02 -20.64
C ASP A 20 -4.05 -7.79 -19.77
N TRP A 21 -3.37 -6.67 -19.99
CA TRP A 21 -3.51 -5.51 -19.14
C TRP A 21 -3.32 -4.18 -19.87
N VAL A 22 -4.03 -3.18 -19.37
CA VAL A 22 -4.00 -1.80 -19.86
C VAL A 22 -3.92 -0.82 -18.70
N ILE A 23 -3.28 0.32 -18.93
CA ILE A 23 -3.18 1.42 -17.98
C ILE A 23 -4.13 2.53 -18.43
N HIS A 24 -4.93 3.04 -17.50
CA HIS A 24 -5.66 4.29 -17.64
C HIS A 24 -4.97 5.38 -16.84
N ASP A 25 -4.53 6.44 -17.52
CA ASP A 25 -3.90 7.60 -16.90
C ASP A 25 -4.93 8.71 -16.65
N ASN A 26 -5.91 8.40 -15.81
CA ASN A 26 -6.94 9.36 -15.44
C ASN A 26 -6.40 10.32 -14.37
N PRO A 27 -6.53 11.65 -14.53
CA PRO A 27 -6.05 12.62 -13.54
C PRO A 27 -6.59 12.32 -12.14
N GLY A 28 -5.68 12.19 -11.17
CA GLY A 28 -6.00 11.89 -9.77
C GLY A 28 -6.40 10.44 -9.47
N ASN A 29 -6.50 9.58 -10.48
CA ASN A 29 -6.79 8.15 -10.31
C ASN A 29 -6.17 7.31 -11.45
N PRO A 30 -4.84 7.31 -11.61
CA PRO A 30 -4.18 6.38 -12.53
C PRO A 30 -4.39 4.95 -12.03
N HIS A 31 -4.89 4.07 -12.88
CA HIS A 31 -5.21 2.69 -12.51
C HIS A 31 -4.96 1.71 -13.65
N ILE A 32 -4.99 0.43 -13.33
CA ILE A 32 -4.78 -0.66 -14.30
C ILE A 32 -6.02 -1.54 -14.37
N HIS A 33 -6.30 -2.03 -15.57
CA HIS A 33 -7.14 -3.20 -15.76
C HIS A 33 -6.23 -4.38 -16.11
N LEU A 34 -6.38 -5.47 -15.37
CA LEU A 34 -5.62 -6.70 -15.56
C LEU A 34 -6.61 -7.86 -15.68
N MET A 35 -6.68 -8.46 -16.86
CA MET A 35 -7.43 -9.67 -17.13
C MET A 35 -6.49 -10.87 -17.08
N THR A 36 -6.90 -11.92 -16.38
CA THR A 36 -6.14 -13.16 -16.25
C THR A 36 -6.95 -14.36 -16.68
N THR A 37 -6.29 -15.40 -17.16
CA THR A 37 -6.95 -16.67 -17.43
C THR A 37 -7.44 -17.34 -16.15
N LEU A 38 -8.59 -18.02 -16.23
CA LEU A 38 -9.18 -18.80 -15.13
C LEU A 38 -8.96 -20.31 -15.28
N ARG A 39 -8.15 -20.70 -16.27
CA ARG A 39 -7.87 -22.07 -16.67
C ARG A 39 -6.38 -22.17 -16.99
N PRO A 40 -5.74 -23.31 -16.70
CA PRO A 40 -4.37 -23.55 -17.11
C PRO A 40 -4.29 -23.63 -18.63
N LEU A 41 -3.18 -23.15 -19.19
CA LEU A 41 -2.84 -23.39 -20.58
C LEU A 41 -2.01 -24.68 -20.67
N THR A 42 -2.48 -25.64 -21.45
CA THR A 42 -1.83 -26.94 -21.72
C THR A 42 -1.49 -27.04 -23.21
N GLU A 43 -0.78 -28.11 -23.60
CA GLU A 43 -0.44 -28.38 -25.01
C GLU A 43 -1.68 -28.44 -25.93
N ASP A 44 -2.81 -28.92 -25.40
CA ASP A 44 -4.09 -29.04 -26.10
C ASP A 44 -5.01 -27.80 -25.95
N GLY A 45 -4.52 -26.72 -25.32
CA GLY A 45 -5.28 -25.49 -25.08
C GLY A 45 -5.70 -25.27 -23.62
N PHE A 46 -6.85 -24.63 -23.39
CA PHE A 46 -7.27 -24.32 -22.01
C PHE A 46 -7.86 -25.52 -21.28
N GLY A 47 -7.25 -25.90 -20.16
CA GLY A 47 -7.68 -27.01 -19.32
C GLY A 47 -8.94 -26.75 -18.49
N ALA A 48 -9.19 -27.65 -17.54
CA ALA A 48 -10.35 -27.56 -16.66
C ALA A 48 -10.23 -26.38 -15.68
N LYS A 49 -11.35 -25.69 -15.45
CA LYS A 49 -11.43 -24.62 -14.42
C LYS A 49 -11.34 -25.19 -13.00
N LYS A 50 -11.85 -26.40 -12.79
CA LYS A 50 -11.75 -27.15 -11.53
C LYS A 50 -10.68 -28.21 -11.69
N VAL A 51 -9.71 -28.22 -10.79
CA VAL A 51 -8.60 -29.19 -10.78
C VAL A 51 -8.66 -30.01 -9.51
N ALA A 52 -8.25 -31.28 -9.59
CA ALA A 52 -8.20 -32.14 -8.42
C ALA A 52 -7.09 -31.65 -7.49
N VAL A 53 -7.40 -31.54 -6.19
CA VAL A 53 -6.38 -31.24 -5.18
C VAL A 53 -5.48 -32.47 -5.07
N ILE A 54 -4.17 -32.29 -5.18
CA ILE A 54 -3.20 -33.38 -5.10
C ILE A 54 -2.68 -33.48 -3.67
N GLY A 55 -2.77 -34.67 -3.08
CA GLY A 55 -2.25 -34.96 -1.74
C GLY A 55 -0.73 -35.10 -1.74
N GLU A 56 -0.14 -35.20 -0.54
CA GLU A 56 1.31 -35.40 -0.37
C GLU A 56 1.84 -36.69 -1.02
N ASP A 57 0.96 -37.67 -1.24
CA ASP A 57 1.24 -38.93 -1.93
C ASP A 57 1.22 -38.81 -3.46
N GLY A 58 0.99 -37.62 -4.00
CA GLY A 58 0.88 -37.36 -5.43
C GLY A 58 -0.44 -37.85 -6.06
N GLN A 59 -1.38 -38.34 -5.26
CA GLN A 59 -2.69 -38.80 -5.74
C GLN A 59 -3.78 -37.74 -5.48
N PRO A 60 -4.89 -37.77 -6.25
CA PRO A 60 -6.03 -36.90 -5.96
C PRO A 60 -6.55 -37.10 -4.54
N LEU A 61 -6.61 -36.02 -3.77
CA LEU A 61 -7.15 -36.01 -2.43
C LEU A 61 -8.61 -36.47 -2.45
N LYS A 62 -8.95 -37.42 -1.59
CA LYS A 62 -10.32 -37.95 -1.47
C LYS A 62 -10.91 -37.62 -0.11
N THR A 63 -12.21 -37.35 -0.09
CA THR A 63 -13.00 -37.25 1.15
C THR A 63 -13.10 -38.61 1.84
N LYS A 64 -13.58 -38.61 3.09
CA LYS A 64 -13.89 -39.86 3.84
C LYS A 64 -14.86 -40.80 3.11
N THR A 65 -15.65 -40.27 2.17
CA THR A 65 -16.60 -41.02 1.33
C THR A 65 -16.02 -41.46 -0.02
N GLY A 66 -14.72 -41.25 -0.25
CA GLY A 66 -14.01 -41.67 -1.47
C GLY A 66 -14.15 -40.73 -2.67
N LYS A 67 -14.81 -39.57 -2.52
CA LYS A 67 -14.97 -38.58 -3.61
C LYS A 67 -13.72 -37.69 -3.71
N ILE A 68 -13.27 -37.39 -4.94
CA ILE A 68 -12.14 -36.49 -5.18
C ILE A 68 -12.51 -35.06 -4.79
N VAL A 69 -11.59 -34.38 -4.12
CA VAL A 69 -11.67 -32.96 -3.77
C VAL A 69 -11.16 -32.12 -4.93
N TYR A 70 -11.93 -31.08 -5.30
CA TYR A 70 -11.59 -30.17 -6.38
C TYR A 70 -11.53 -28.74 -5.88
N GLU A 71 -10.67 -27.95 -6.49
CA GLU A 71 -10.56 -26.50 -6.27
C GLU A 71 -10.55 -25.75 -7.61
N LEU A 72 -10.66 -24.42 -7.55
CA LEU A 72 -10.48 -23.58 -8.73
C LEU A 72 -8.98 -23.45 -9.02
N TRP A 73 -8.59 -23.71 -10.26
CA TRP A 73 -7.18 -23.61 -10.66
C TRP A 73 -6.59 -22.21 -10.42
N ALA A 74 -7.39 -21.17 -10.64
CA ALA A 74 -6.97 -19.79 -10.43
C ALA A 74 -6.88 -19.37 -8.94
N GLY A 75 -7.11 -20.31 -8.02
CA GLY A 75 -7.07 -20.07 -6.58
C GLY A 75 -8.37 -19.55 -5.98
N GLY A 76 -8.36 -19.43 -4.66
CA GLY A 76 -9.42 -18.89 -3.83
C GLY A 76 -8.96 -17.65 -3.05
N ALA A 77 -9.49 -17.50 -1.84
CA ALA A 77 -9.24 -16.31 -1.02
C ALA A 77 -7.77 -16.18 -0.57
N ALA A 78 -7.07 -17.30 -0.34
CA ALA A 78 -5.67 -17.29 0.08
C ALA A 78 -4.77 -16.76 -1.05
N GLU A 79 -4.93 -17.29 -2.25
CA GLU A 79 -4.18 -16.89 -3.45
C GLU A 79 -4.49 -15.43 -3.82
N PHE A 80 -5.74 -15.00 -3.69
CA PHE A 80 -6.11 -13.61 -3.85
C PHE A 80 -5.39 -12.69 -2.85
N ASN A 81 -5.32 -13.07 -1.58
CA ASN A 81 -4.60 -12.28 -0.58
C ASN A 81 -3.09 -12.26 -0.85
N ALA A 82 -2.50 -13.38 -1.28
CA ALA A 82 -1.10 -13.43 -1.68
C ALA A 82 -0.81 -12.51 -2.89
N LEU A 83 -1.68 -12.51 -3.89
CA LEU A 83 -1.62 -11.60 -5.04
C LEU A 83 -1.71 -10.13 -4.58
N ARG A 84 -2.62 -9.84 -3.66
CA ARG A 84 -2.83 -8.51 -3.08
C ARG A 84 -1.59 -8.03 -2.32
N ASP A 85 -0.98 -8.90 -1.52
CA ASP A 85 0.24 -8.58 -0.77
C ASP A 85 1.43 -8.39 -1.72
N GLY A 86 1.52 -9.21 -2.77
CA GLY A 86 2.48 -9.03 -3.87
C GLY A 86 2.36 -7.68 -4.57
N TRP A 87 1.14 -7.17 -4.75
CA TRP A 87 0.94 -5.84 -5.33
C TRP A 87 1.55 -4.74 -4.46
N PHE A 88 1.26 -4.73 -3.16
CA PHE A 88 1.81 -3.72 -2.24
C PHE A 88 3.33 -3.81 -2.15
N GLU A 89 3.87 -5.03 -2.13
CA GLU A 89 5.30 -5.27 -2.07
C GLU A 89 6.00 -4.73 -3.33
N ARG A 90 5.49 -5.03 -4.52
CA ARG A 90 6.00 -4.50 -5.79
C ARG A 90 5.82 -2.99 -5.91
N GLN A 91 4.67 -2.45 -5.51
CA GLN A 91 4.42 -1.01 -5.53
C GLN A 91 5.45 -0.26 -4.68
N ASN A 92 5.68 -0.71 -3.44
CA ASN A 92 6.65 -0.12 -2.53
C ASN A 92 8.09 -0.26 -3.04
N HIS A 93 8.43 -1.39 -3.66
CA HIS A 93 9.73 -1.59 -4.31
C HIS A 93 9.97 -0.55 -5.42
N HIS A 94 8.99 -0.32 -6.30
CA HIS A 94 9.13 0.67 -7.38
C HIS A 94 9.10 2.10 -6.85
N LEU A 95 8.35 2.41 -5.79
CA LEU A 95 8.44 3.72 -5.12
C LEU A 95 9.87 3.99 -4.63
N ALA A 96 10.46 3.01 -3.92
CA ALA A 96 11.82 3.12 -3.40
C ALA A 96 12.87 3.24 -4.51
N LEU A 97 12.79 2.42 -5.57
CA LEU A 97 13.72 2.49 -6.71
C LEU A 97 13.73 3.85 -7.41
N ASN A 98 12.60 4.57 -7.38
CA ASN A 98 12.47 5.89 -7.98
C ASN A 98 12.74 7.03 -6.98
N GLY A 99 13.28 6.73 -5.80
CA GLY A 99 13.57 7.74 -4.77
C GLY A 99 12.32 8.40 -4.18
N ILE A 100 11.14 7.80 -4.35
CA ILE A 100 9.89 8.34 -3.84
C ILE A 100 9.72 7.85 -2.41
N SER A 101 9.80 8.77 -1.45
CA SER A 101 9.62 8.49 -0.02
C SER A 101 8.13 8.34 0.35
N LEU A 102 7.44 7.45 -0.35
CA LEU A 102 6.07 7.02 -0.08
C LEU A 102 6.02 5.53 0.18
N ARG A 103 5.12 5.10 1.06
CA ARG A 103 4.80 3.69 1.28
C ARG A 103 3.29 3.47 1.31
N VAL A 104 2.88 2.30 0.83
CA VAL A 104 1.49 1.84 0.81
C VAL A 104 1.37 0.57 1.64
N ASP A 105 0.42 0.56 2.58
CA ASP A 105 0.12 -0.60 3.43
C ASP A 105 -1.32 -1.08 3.21
N GLY A 106 -1.45 -2.31 2.72
CA GLY A 106 -2.73 -2.95 2.43
C GLY A 106 -3.43 -3.62 3.61
N ARG A 107 -2.81 -3.63 4.79
CA ARG A 107 -3.40 -4.20 6.00
C ARG A 107 -4.56 -3.32 6.47
N SER A 108 -5.55 -3.91 7.14
CA SER A 108 -6.62 -3.14 7.77
C SER A 108 -6.06 -2.18 8.83
N TYR A 109 -6.80 -1.12 9.15
CA TYR A 109 -6.46 -0.22 10.27
C TYR A 109 -6.22 -1.00 11.57
N GLU A 110 -7.05 -2.00 11.87
CA GLU A 110 -6.85 -2.90 13.01
C GLU A 110 -5.49 -3.61 12.98
N LYS A 111 -5.13 -4.28 11.88
CA LYS A 111 -3.83 -4.97 11.73
C LYS A 111 -2.64 -4.00 11.75
N GLN A 112 -2.89 -2.74 11.43
CA GLN A 112 -1.93 -1.67 11.53
C GLN A 112 -1.83 -1.12 12.95
N GLY A 113 -2.81 -1.33 13.83
CA GLY A 113 -2.90 -0.72 15.16
C GLY A 113 -3.45 0.71 15.12
N ILE A 114 -4.20 1.07 14.08
CA ILE A 114 -4.86 2.38 13.95
C ILE A 114 -6.27 2.26 14.51
N GLU A 115 -6.58 3.07 15.51
CA GLU A 115 -7.87 3.07 16.21
C GLU A 115 -8.99 3.76 15.42
N LEU A 116 -9.09 3.54 14.11
CA LEU A 116 -10.16 4.07 13.26
C LEU A 116 -10.93 2.94 12.60
N GLU A 117 -12.22 3.17 12.38
CA GLU A 117 -13.07 2.27 11.62
C GLU A 117 -13.02 2.61 10.13
N PRO A 118 -12.67 1.66 9.24
CA PRO A 118 -12.66 1.90 7.81
C PRO A 118 -14.09 2.06 7.27
N THR A 119 -14.27 2.87 6.23
CA THR A 119 -15.56 3.02 5.54
C THR A 119 -15.92 1.77 4.73
N ILE A 120 -17.20 1.50 4.58
CA ILE A 120 -17.75 0.51 3.67
C ILE A 120 -17.68 1.06 2.24
N HIS A 121 -17.18 0.24 1.32
CA HIS A 121 -17.17 0.60 -0.10
C HIS A 121 -18.59 0.84 -0.63
N LEU A 122 -18.85 2.06 -1.10
CA LEU A 122 -20.06 2.43 -1.81
C LEU A 122 -19.82 2.20 -3.31
N GLY A 123 -20.48 1.17 -3.86
CA GLY A 123 -20.39 0.87 -5.29
C GLY A 123 -20.95 2.00 -6.15
N VAL A 124 -20.65 1.97 -7.46
CA VAL A 124 -21.05 3.00 -8.43
C VAL A 124 -22.55 3.29 -8.43
N GLY A 125 -23.39 2.26 -8.24
CA GLY A 125 -24.85 2.42 -8.15
C GLY A 125 -25.28 3.20 -6.91
N ALA A 126 -24.70 2.91 -5.74
CA ALA A 126 -24.98 3.66 -4.51
C ALA A 126 -24.55 5.13 -4.64
N LYS A 127 -23.38 5.39 -5.25
CA LYS A 127 -22.89 6.75 -5.54
C LYS A 127 -23.74 7.50 -6.58
N ALA A 128 -24.38 6.78 -7.51
CA ALA A 128 -25.31 7.39 -8.47
C ALA A 128 -26.64 7.77 -7.81
N ILE A 129 -27.16 6.91 -6.93
CA ILE A 129 -28.37 7.20 -6.14
C ILE A 129 -28.13 8.39 -5.22
N GLU A 130 -26.99 8.43 -4.52
CA GLU A 130 -26.59 9.53 -3.64
C GLU A 130 -26.57 10.87 -4.40
N ARG A 131 -25.83 10.96 -5.51
CA ARG A 131 -25.77 12.18 -6.34
C ARG A 131 -27.13 12.62 -6.86
N LYS A 132 -27.99 11.66 -7.24
CA LYS A 132 -29.35 11.98 -7.70
C LYS A 132 -30.19 12.55 -6.55
N ALA A 133 -30.12 11.94 -5.37
CA ALA A 133 -30.84 12.40 -4.18
C ALA A 133 -30.39 13.80 -3.75
N GLU A 134 -29.07 14.06 -3.71
CA GLU A 134 -28.50 15.39 -3.46
C GLU A 134 -29.02 16.45 -4.44
N SER A 135 -29.03 16.14 -5.75
CA SER A 135 -29.54 17.05 -6.78
C SER A 135 -31.05 17.36 -6.64
N GLN A 136 -31.79 16.47 -5.96
CA GLN A 136 -33.22 16.60 -5.69
C GLN A 136 -33.50 17.17 -4.29
N GLY A 137 -32.47 17.46 -3.49
CA GLY A 137 -32.61 17.91 -2.11
C GLY A 137 -33.18 16.84 -1.17
N VAL A 138 -33.15 15.56 -1.56
CA VAL A 138 -33.66 14.43 -0.77
C VAL A 138 -32.48 13.67 -0.19
N ARG A 139 -32.59 13.20 1.06
CA ARG A 139 -31.57 12.34 1.66
C ARG A 139 -31.71 10.92 1.10
N PRO A 140 -30.65 10.32 0.51
CA PRO A 140 -30.71 8.95 0.03
C PRO A 140 -30.81 7.97 1.21
N GLU A 141 -31.88 7.19 1.28
CA GLU A 141 -32.03 6.11 2.26
C GLU A 141 -31.22 4.88 1.83
N LEU A 142 -29.93 4.90 2.15
CA LEU A 142 -29.02 3.79 1.92
C LEU A 142 -28.36 3.42 3.26
N GLU A 143 -28.66 2.23 3.77
CA GLU A 143 -28.10 1.70 5.03
C GLU A 143 -26.57 1.85 5.11
N ARG A 144 -25.86 1.61 3.99
CA ARG A 144 -24.40 1.75 3.93
C ARG A 144 -23.91 3.19 4.09
N LEU A 145 -24.70 4.18 3.64
CA LEU A 145 -24.36 5.58 3.81
C LEU A 145 -24.50 5.98 5.28
N GLU A 146 -25.61 5.60 5.92
CA GLU A 146 -25.83 5.84 7.36
C GLU A 146 -24.75 5.19 8.22
N LEU A 147 -24.35 3.95 7.90
CA LEU A 147 -23.25 3.27 8.57
C LEU A 147 -21.91 4.01 8.39
N ASN A 148 -21.64 4.54 7.18
CA ASN A 148 -20.43 5.32 6.94
C ASN A 148 -20.45 6.66 7.69
N GLU A 149 -21.59 7.34 7.77
CA GLU A 149 -21.76 8.56 8.58
C GLU A 149 -21.58 8.28 10.08
N ALA A 150 -22.12 7.17 10.59
CA ALA A 150 -21.93 6.74 11.97
C ALA A 150 -20.44 6.46 12.27
N ARG A 151 -19.76 5.69 11.40
CA ARG A 151 -18.31 5.42 11.50
C ARG A 151 -17.50 6.71 11.44
N ARG A 152 -17.87 7.63 10.55
CA ARG A 152 -17.22 8.93 10.42
C ARG A 152 -17.34 9.74 11.70
N THR A 153 -18.55 9.79 12.28
CA THR A 153 -18.82 10.48 13.55
C THR A 153 -17.99 9.89 14.67
N GLU A 154 -17.93 8.56 14.77
CA GLU A 154 -17.14 7.88 15.80
C GLU A 154 -15.63 8.12 15.61
N ASN A 155 -15.12 8.02 14.39
CA ASN A 155 -13.73 8.35 14.06
C ASN A 155 -13.38 9.80 14.44
N THR A 156 -14.28 10.75 14.18
CA THR A 156 -14.10 12.15 14.62
C THR A 156 -13.99 12.26 16.13
N ARG A 157 -14.80 11.51 16.90
CA ARG A 157 -14.66 11.46 18.37
C ARG A 157 -13.32 10.89 18.81
N ARG A 158 -12.83 9.84 18.14
CA ARG A 158 -11.51 9.24 18.44
C ARG A 158 -10.37 10.20 18.16
N ILE A 159 -10.40 10.90 17.02
CA ILE A 159 -9.41 11.93 16.67
C ILE A 159 -9.46 13.10 17.67
N LEU A 160 -10.65 13.51 18.11
CA LEU A 160 -10.82 14.55 19.12
C LEU A 160 -10.16 14.19 20.46
N ARG A 161 -10.30 12.93 20.88
CA ARG A 161 -9.68 12.38 22.10
C ARG A 161 -8.18 12.25 21.94
N ASN A 162 -7.72 11.69 20.82
CA ASN A 162 -6.32 11.46 20.52
C ASN A 162 -5.95 11.95 19.11
N PRO A 163 -5.50 13.22 18.97
CA PRO A 163 -5.09 13.75 17.67
C PRO A 163 -3.85 13.06 17.08
N ALA A 164 -3.07 12.32 17.88
CA ALA A 164 -1.89 11.60 17.40
C ALA A 164 -2.24 10.49 16.39
N ILE A 165 -3.49 10.00 16.38
CA ILE A 165 -3.97 9.05 15.37
C ILE A 165 -3.77 9.59 13.94
N VAL A 166 -3.90 10.91 13.75
CA VAL A 166 -3.67 11.55 12.45
C VAL A 166 -2.18 11.53 12.09
N LEU A 167 -1.29 11.71 13.07
CA LEU A 167 0.15 11.59 12.86
C LEU A 167 0.49 10.15 12.47
N ASP A 168 -0.05 9.15 13.17
CA ASP A 168 0.18 7.73 12.87
C ASP A 168 -0.21 7.36 11.45
N LEU A 169 -1.33 7.89 10.95
CA LEU A 169 -1.77 7.70 9.57
C LEU A 169 -0.77 8.29 8.57
N ILE A 170 -0.29 9.51 8.82
CA ILE A 170 0.61 10.22 7.91
C ILE A 170 2.00 9.57 7.93
N THR A 171 2.54 9.27 9.11
CA THR A 171 3.92 8.81 9.26
C THR A 171 4.16 7.38 8.78
N ARG A 172 3.09 6.62 8.55
CA ARG A 172 3.16 5.30 7.88
C ARG A 172 3.42 5.41 6.39
N GLU A 173 2.89 6.46 5.77
CA GLU A 173 3.03 6.69 4.34
C GLU A 173 4.23 7.59 4.02
N LYS A 174 4.58 8.52 4.92
CA LYS A 174 5.56 9.60 4.69
C LYS A 174 6.46 9.83 5.90
N SER A 175 7.76 10.03 5.69
CA SER A 175 8.67 10.47 6.77
C SER A 175 8.58 11.96 7.08
N VAL A 176 8.24 12.76 6.07
CA VAL A 176 8.08 14.22 6.14
C VAL A 176 6.73 14.60 5.56
N PHE A 177 6.02 15.50 6.25
CA PHE A 177 4.69 15.94 5.88
C PHE A 177 4.54 17.46 6.01
N ASP A 178 3.45 17.99 5.46
CA ASP A 178 3.08 19.40 5.56
C ASP A 178 1.64 19.57 6.08
N ASN A 179 1.19 20.83 6.17
CA ASN A 179 -0.16 21.18 6.62
C ASN A 179 -1.24 20.57 5.72
N GLN A 180 -0.96 20.40 4.42
CA GLN A 180 -1.92 19.85 3.47
C GLN A 180 -2.13 18.35 3.69
N ASP A 181 -1.08 17.63 4.10
CA ASP A 181 -1.19 16.21 4.45
C ASP A 181 -2.09 15.98 5.68
N ILE A 182 -1.94 16.82 6.72
CA ILE A 182 -2.86 16.81 7.88
C ILE A 182 -4.28 17.12 7.42
N ALA A 183 -4.45 18.16 6.60
CA ALA A 183 -5.75 18.59 6.11
C ALA A 183 -6.46 17.48 5.32
N LYS A 184 -5.73 16.78 4.44
CA LYS A 184 -6.26 15.66 3.64
C LYS A 184 -6.76 14.51 4.50
N VAL A 185 -6.11 14.22 5.64
CA VAL A 185 -6.60 13.21 6.57
C VAL A 185 -7.84 13.71 7.32
N LEU A 186 -7.80 14.92 7.87
CA LEU A 186 -8.93 15.49 8.61
C LEU A 186 -10.18 15.63 7.75
N HIS A 187 -10.06 16.02 6.47
CA HIS A 187 -11.19 16.14 5.55
C HIS A 187 -11.94 14.82 5.32
N ARG A 188 -11.32 13.67 5.58
CA ARG A 188 -12.01 12.37 5.51
C ARG A 188 -13.06 12.22 6.62
N TYR A 189 -12.93 12.96 7.71
CA TYR A 189 -13.68 12.75 8.95
C TYR A 189 -14.43 14.00 9.44
N VAL A 190 -13.90 15.20 9.21
CA VAL A 190 -14.38 16.44 9.80
C VAL A 190 -14.89 17.40 8.72
N ASP A 191 -16.18 17.74 8.77
CA ASP A 191 -16.79 18.78 7.92
C ASP A 191 -16.90 20.14 8.62
N ASP A 192 -17.04 20.16 9.95
CA ASP A 192 -17.21 21.40 10.71
C ASP A 192 -15.93 22.26 10.65
N PRO A 193 -15.99 23.49 10.10
CA PRO A 193 -14.79 24.32 9.93
C PRO A 193 -14.12 24.70 11.25
N GLY A 194 -14.90 24.94 12.31
CA GLY A 194 -14.36 25.33 13.62
C GLY A 194 -13.55 24.20 14.24
N LEU A 195 -14.14 23.01 14.29
CA LEU A 195 -13.50 21.78 14.74
C LEU A 195 -12.28 21.43 13.89
N PHE A 196 -12.37 21.60 12.57
CA PHE A 196 -11.25 21.37 11.65
C PHE A 196 -10.05 22.24 12.00
N GLN A 197 -10.26 23.55 12.16
CA GLN A 197 -9.18 24.49 12.53
C GLN A 197 -8.62 24.17 13.93
N GLN A 198 -9.49 23.82 14.88
CA GLN A 198 -9.08 23.42 16.21
C GLN A 198 -8.18 22.17 16.19
N LEU A 199 -8.57 21.13 15.44
CA LEU A 199 -7.79 19.90 15.30
C LEU A 199 -6.46 20.15 14.57
N MET A 200 -6.48 20.94 13.49
CA MET A 200 -5.27 21.34 12.79
C MET A 200 -4.26 21.97 13.75
N ALA A 201 -4.70 22.94 14.56
CA ALA A 201 -3.85 23.59 15.55
C ALA A 201 -3.35 22.59 16.62
N ARG A 202 -4.22 21.73 17.14
CA ARG A 202 -3.84 20.71 18.16
C ARG A 202 -2.81 19.72 17.63
N ILE A 203 -2.92 19.28 16.39
CA ILE A 203 -1.99 18.34 15.76
C ILE A 203 -0.63 19.01 15.53
N LEU A 204 -0.61 20.21 14.96
CA LEU A 204 0.64 20.93 14.68
C LEU A 204 1.44 21.31 15.93
N HIS A 205 0.76 21.53 17.06
CA HIS A 205 1.39 21.79 18.36
C HIS A 205 1.55 20.54 19.22
N HIS A 206 1.29 19.34 18.67
CA HIS A 206 1.45 18.10 19.41
C HIS A 206 2.94 17.87 19.76
N PRO A 207 3.28 17.41 20.98
CA PRO A 207 4.68 17.25 21.41
C PRO A 207 5.56 16.33 20.55
N GLU A 208 4.91 15.40 19.83
CA GLU A 208 5.59 14.50 18.89
C GLU A 208 5.94 15.17 17.57
N VAL A 209 5.31 16.30 17.20
CA VAL A 209 5.59 16.98 15.94
C VAL A 209 6.83 17.85 16.06
N LEU A 210 7.76 17.65 15.13
CA LEU A 210 8.98 18.43 14.99
C LEU A 210 8.94 19.17 13.66
N ARG A 211 9.19 20.47 13.70
CA ARG A 211 9.30 21.29 12.48
C ARG A 211 10.73 21.26 11.97
N LEU A 212 10.93 20.71 10.78
CA LEU A 212 12.20 20.67 10.07
C LEU A 212 12.47 21.98 9.33
N GLN A 213 11.43 22.54 8.71
CA GLN A 213 11.53 23.75 7.91
C GLN A 213 10.35 24.66 8.20
N ARG A 214 10.61 25.98 8.22
CA ARG A 214 9.56 26.99 8.23
C ARG A 214 9.03 27.24 6.83
N ASP A 215 7.87 27.87 6.75
CA ASP A 215 7.44 28.49 5.49
C ASP A 215 8.55 29.43 5.02
N THR A 216 8.98 29.26 3.78
CA THR A 216 10.02 30.07 3.16
C THR A 216 9.70 30.29 1.69
N ILE A 217 10.51 31.10 1.03
CA ILE A 217 10.47 31.29 -0.42
C ILE A 217 11.73 30.66 -0.98
N ASP A 218 11.58 29.85 -2.03
CA ASP A 218 12.71 29.36 -2.81
C ASP A 218 13.33 30.54 -3.57
N PHE A 219 14.61 30.81 -3.34
CA PHE A 219 15.26 31.99 -3.94
C PHE A 219 15.53 31.86 -5.43
N ALA A 220 15.61 30.63 -5.96
CA ALA A 220 15.84 30.39 -7.38
C ALA A 220 14.54 30.46 -8.18
N THR A 221 13.44 29.95 -7.64
CA THR A 221 12.14 29.88 -8.33
C THR A 221 11.16 30.97 -7.90
N GLY A 222 11.35 31.59 -6.74
CA GLY A 222 10.41 32.54 -6.13
C GLY A 222 9.17 31.87 -5.55
N GLU A 223 9.09 30.54 -5.54
CA GLU A 223 7.93 29.80 -5.08
C GLU A 223 7.87 29.71 -3.55
N ARG A 224 6.65 29.69 -3.00
CA ARG A 224 6.44 29.42 -1.57
C ARG A 224 6.72 27.96 -1.29
N VAL A 225 7.67 27.70 -0.40
CA VAL A 225 7.94 26.37 0.13
C VAL A 225 7.24 26.24 1.48
N PRO A 226 6.24 25.35 1.59
CA PRO A 226 5.51 25.17 2.85
C PRO A 226 6.42 24.61 3.94
N ALA A 227 6.04 24.87 5.19
CA ALA A 227 6.67 24.27 6.35
C ALA A 227 6.66 22.73 6.26
N ARG A 228 7.78 22.14 6.65
CA ARG A 228 7.99 20.69 6.67
C ARG A 228 8.10 20.22 8.10
N TYR A 229 7.38 19.14 8.38
CA TYR A 229 7.27 18.54 9.69
C TYR A 229 7.61 17.05 9.62
N THR A 230 8.02 16.50 10.75
CA THR A 230 8.18 15.08 10.98
C THR A 230 7.75 14.78 12.41
N THR A 231 7.87 13.52 12.85
CA THR A 231 7.67 13.16 14.26
C THR A 231 8.98 12.82 14.95
N ARG A 232 8.99 12.92 16.28
CA ARG A 232 10.13 12.51 17.11
C ARG A 232 10.50 11.05 16.85
N ALA A 233 9.51 10.17 16.79
CA ALA A 233 9.69 8.77 16.44
C ALA A 233 10.39 8.57 15.08
N MET A 234 10.08 9.39 14.06
CA MET A 234 10.74 9.32 12.75
C MET A 234 12.20 9.77 12.83
N ILE A 235 12.50 10.86 13.54
CA ILE A 235 13.89 11.30 13.75
C ILE A 235 14.71 10.24 14.50
N GLU A 236 14.13 9.62 15.53
CA GLU A 236 14.78 8.55 16.28
C GLU A 236 15.06 7.32 15.40
N LEU A 237 14.09 6.93 14.57
CA LEU A 237 14.25 5.85 13.60
C LEU A 237 15.39 6.15 12.62
N GLU A 238 15.39 7.33 12.02
CA GLU A 238 16.40 7.75 11.05
C GLU A 238 17.80 7.82 11.68
N ALA A 239 17.91 8.37 12.89
CA ALA A 239 19.16 8.40 13.64
C ALA A 239 19.68 6.99 13.95
N GLN A 240 18.81 6.08 14.36
CA GLN A 240 19.17 4.68 14.59
C GLN A 240 19.64 3.99 13.30
N MET A 241 18.96 4.22 12.18
CA MET A 241 19.36 3.69 10.88
C MET A 241 20.74 4.21 10.45
N ALA A 242 20.98 5.51 10.55
CA ALA A 242 22.26 6.13 10.21
C ALA A 242 23.41 5.61 11.09
N ASN A 243 23.17 5.48 12.39
CA ASN A 243 24.15 4.93 13.33
C ASN A 243 24.46 3.46 13.02
N ARG A 244 23.44 2.64 12.71
CA ARG A 244 23.63 1.25 12.30
C ARG A 244 24.40 1.12 10.99
N ALA A 245 24.08 1.94 9.99
CA ALA A 245 24.80 1.95 8.72
C ALA A 245 26.27 2.33 8.90
N THR A 246 26.55 3.35 9.72
CA THR A 246 27.92 3.76 10.07
C THR A 246 28.67 2.65 10.78
N SER A 247 28.03 2.00 11.75
CA SER A 247 28.61 0.87 12.49
C SER A 247 28.91 -0.31 11.56
N LEU A 248 27.98 -0.69 10.68
CA LEU A 248 28.19 -1.77 9.70
C LEU A 248 29.32 -1.46 8.71
N SER A 249 29.43 -0.21 8.26
CA SER A 249 30.52 0.23 7.37
C SER A 249 31.91 0.11 8.02
N GLN A 250 31.99 0.27 9.35
CA GLN A 250 33.23 0.13 10.11
C GLN A 250 33.54 -1.32 10.51
N GLN A 251 32.57 -2.24 10.41
CA GLN A 251 32.76 -3.64 10.76
C GLN A 251 33.45 -4.41 9.63
N THR A 252 34.59 -5.02 9.94
CA THR A 252 35.38 -5.84 9.00
C THR A 252 35.13 -7.35 9.17
N SER A 253 34.31 -7.76 10.12
CA SER A 253 34.20 -9.15 10.57
C SER A 253 33.27 -10.05 9.74
N HIS A 254 32.72 -9.55 8.64
CA HIS A 254 31.75 -10.29 7.80
C HIS A 254 32.07 -10.20 6.30
N GLY A 255 33.35 -10.13 5.94
CA GLY A 255 33.77 -10.21 4.54
C GLY A 255 33.35 -11.53 3.89
N VAL A 256 32.80 -11.48 2.69
CA VAL A 256 32.52 -12.67 1.89
C VAL A 256 33.86 -13.26 1.44
N ARG A 257 34.08 -14.57 1.64
CA ARG A 257 35.32 -15.25 1.24
C ARG A 257 35.60 -14.99 -0.24
N THR A 258 36.81 -14.61 -0.59
CA THR A 258 37.22 -14.28 -1.97
C THR A 258 36.84 -15.36 -2.98
N GLN A 259 37.02 -16.64 -2.62
CA GLN A 259 36.63 -17.78 -3.48
C GLN A 259 35.13 -17.79 -3.83
N VAL A 260 34.27 -17.36 -2.91
CA VAL A 260 32.82 -17.27 -3.14
C VAL A 260 32.48 -16.08 -4.03
N LEU A 261 33.16 -14.94 -3.84
CA LEU A 261 33.02 -13.77 -4.71
C LEU A 261 33.45 -14.09 -6.14
N GLU A 262 34.64 -14.67 -6.32
CA GLU A 262 35.17 -15.06 -7.63
C GLU A 262 34.24 -16.06 -8.34
N ALA A 263 33.76 -17.09 -7.65
CA ALA A 263 32.82 -18.05 -8.20
C ALA A 263 31.47 -17.40 -8.60
N THR A 264 31.01 -16.40 -7.84
CA THR A 264 29.78 -15.66 -8.13
C THR A 264 29.96 -14.73 -9.32
N PHE A 265 31.06 -13.97 -9.39
CA PHE A 265 31.37 -13.09 -10.53
C PHE A 265 31.56 -13.88 -11.83
N ALA A 266 32.21 -15.04 -11.77
CA ALA A 266 32.35 -15.93 -12.92
C ALA A 266 30.98 -16.44 -13.45
N ARG A 267 29.99 -16.65 -12.57
CA ARG A 267 28.62 -17.03 -12.95
C ARG A 267 27.79 -15.88 -13.51
N HIS A 268 28.14 -14.64 -13.16
CA HIS A 268 27.38 -13.44 -13.54
C HIS A 268 28.26 -12.45 -14.33
N VAL A 269 28.63 -12.85 -15.55
CA VAL A 269 29.55 -12.09 -16.43
C VAL A 269 29.04 -10.68 -16.82
N ARG A 270 27.73 -10.42 -16.65
CA ARG A 270 27.09 -9.14 -16.99
C ARG A 270 27.07 -8.10 -15.86
N LEU A 271 27.70 -8.39 -14.72
CA LEU A 271 27.81 -7.40 -13.63
C LEU A 271 28.68 -6.21 -14.08
N SER A 272 28.23 -4.99 -13.79
CA SER A 272 29.04 -3.79 -13.96
C SER A 272 30.21 -3.78 -12.97
N ASP A 273 31.20 -2.92 -13.21
CA ASP A 273 32.34 -2.82 -12.30
C ASP A 273 31.92 -2.30 -10.91
N GLU A 274 30.92 -1.42 -10.85
CA GLU A 274 30.29 -0.96 -9.60
C GLU A 274 29.58 -2.09 -8.84
N GLN A 275 29.14 -3.14 -9.54
CA GLN A 275 28.52 -4.32 -8.91
C GLN A 275 29.55 -5.38 -8.48
N LYS A 276 30.81 -5.25 -8.90
CA LYS A 276 31.92 -6.15 -8.52
C LYS A 276 32.76 -5.64 -7.35
N THR A 277 32.62 -4.36 -7.01
CA THR A 277 33.20 -3.69 -5.83
C THR A 277 32.25 -3.72 -4.65
#